data_AF-A0A6I1R1H2-F1
#
_entry.id   AF-A0A6I1R1H2-F1
#
_cell.length_a   1.000
_cell.length_b   1.000
_cell.length_c   1.000
_cell.angle_alpha   90.00
_cell.angle_beta   90.00
_cell.angle_gamma   90.00
#
_symmetry.space_group_name_H-M   'P 1'
#
loop_
_entity.id
_entity.type
_entity.pdbx_description
1 polymer ?
#
loop_
_entity_poly.entity_id
_entity_poly.type
_entity_poly.pdbx_seq_one_letter_code
_entity_poly.pdbx_strand_id
1 'polypeptide(L)'
;MADDILIDCGGDYANAVVRSAVEDYVPPDVLSAFSGRLAFVSATSTDGVRLTKSFRRDREIIVLSERIIPAKFGDEEFHPGYRYFIFVVLHEVAHACRDHLSPSLDGLTAAEVEAQERETDELALKWFNEHASTTLFQPPLTVAEVEELREKARARRVGT
;
A
#
# COMPACT_ATOMS: atom_id res chain seq x y z
N MET A 1 -4.67 -14.17 20.69
CA MET A 1 -3.57 -13.65 19.85
C MET A 1 -4.25 -13.24 18.57
N ALA A 2 -4.28 -11.93 18.26
CA ALA A 2 -4.85 -11.48 17.00
C ALA A 2 -4.02 -12.14 15.89
N ASP A 3 -4.67 -12.74 14.90
CA ASP A 3 -3.95 -13.24 13.75
C ASP A 3 -3.43 -12.02 12.97
N ASP A 4 -2.14 -11.74 13.17
CA ASP A 4 -1.46 -10.56 12.66
C ASP A 4 -1.50 -10.47 11.13
N ILE A 5 -1.39 -9.24 10.63
CA ILE A 5 -1.07 -8.96 9.22
C ILE A 5 0.25 -9.65 8.90
N LEU A 6 0.24 -10.45 7.84
CA LEU A 6 1.43 -11.20 7.43
C LEU A 6 2.23 -10.35 6.44
N ILE A 7 3.49 -10.08 6.73
CA ILE A 7 4.34 -9.19 5.92
C ILE A 7 5.66 -9.92 5.61
N ASP A 8 5.94 -10.11 4.31
CA ASP A 8 7.18 -10.69 3.79
C ASP A 8 7.68 -9.87 2.59
N CYS A 9 8.20 -8.68 2.88
CA CYS A 9 8.69 -7.71 1.89
C CYS A 9 10.22 -7.68 1.77
N GLY A 10 10.86 -8.79 2.12
CA GLY A 10 12.28 -9.06 1.86
C GLY A 10 13.23 -8.88 3.05
N GLY A 11 12.95 -7.99 4.01
CA GLY A 11 13.82 -7.79 5.17
C GLY A 11 13.20 -6.92 6.27
N ASP A 12 13.84 -6.88 7.43
CA ASP A 12 13.29 -6.28 8.66
C ASP A 12 12.83 -4.83 8.47
N TYR A 13 13.63 -4.02 7.76
CA TYR A 13 13.26 -2.63 7.49
C TYR A 13 12.02 -2.52 6.60
N ALA A 14 12.00 -3.22 5.46
CA ALA A 14 10.86 -3.22 4.54
C ALA A 14 9.59 -3.70 5.25
N ASN A 15 9.70 -4.75 6.06
CA ASN A 15 8.59 -5.27 6.85
C ASN A 15 8.10 -4.26 7.89
N ALA A 16 9.02 -3.54 8.55
CA ALA A 16 8.68 -2.52 9.54
C ALA A 16 7.95 -1.32 8.91
N VAL A 17 8.42 -0.80 7.77
CA VAL A 17 7.77 0.36 7.12
C VAL A 17 6.40 0.01 6.55
N VAL A 18 6.23 -1.20 6.00
CA VAL A 18 4.89 -1.69 5.58
C VAL A 18 3.99 -1.84 6.79
N ARG A 19 4.50 -2.38 7.90
CA ARG A 19 3.74 -2.50 9.14
C ARG A 19 3.26 -1.15 9.65
N SER A 20 4.14 -0.17 9.77
CA SER A 20 3.78 1.19 10.18
C SER A 20 2.76 1.82 9.24
N ALA A 21 2.96 1.71 7.92
CA ALA A 21 1.99 2.22 6.95
C ALA A 21 0.59 1.64 7.14
N VAL A 22 0.47 0.39 7.58
CA VAL A 22 -0.83 -0.25 7.82
C VAL A 22 -1.36 0.05 9.22
N GLU A 23 -0.56 -0.17 10.26
CA GLU A 23 -1.00 -0.06 11.66
C GLU A 23 -1.25 1.39 12.10
N ASP A 24 -0.51 2.36 11.55
CA ASP A 24 -0.62 3.76 11.97
C ASP A 24 -1.67 4.51 11.15
N TYR A 25 -1.79 4.23 9.85
CA TYR A 25 -2.61 5.02 8.93
C TYR A 25 -3.97 4.42 8.60
N VAL A 26 -4.14 3.09 8.66
CA VAL A 26 -5.47 2.48 8.39
C VAL A 26 -6.34 2.61 9.64
N PRO A 27 -7.61 3.03 9.52
CA PRO A 27 -8.50 3.15 10.68
C PRO A 27 -8.60 1.84 11.49
N PRO A 28 -8.60 1.89 12.84
CA PRO A 28 -8.60 0.69 13.68
C PRO A 28 -9.80 -0.24 13.45
N ASP A 29 -10.97 0.31 13.13
CA ASP A 29 -12.18 -0.45 12.80
C ASP A 29 -12.04 -1.22 11.48
N VAL A 30 -11.40 -0.59 10.48
CA VAL A 30 -11.04 -1.25 9.22
C VAL A 30 -10.01 -2.36 9.49
N LEU A 31 -8.92 -2.07 10.21
CA LEU A 31 -7.91 -3.09 10.55
C LEU A 31 -8.52 -4.28 11.28
N SER A 32 -9.41 -4.04 12.24
CA SER A 32 -10.07 -5.11 12.98
C SER A 32 -10.97 -5.98 12.09
N ALA A 33 -11.63 -5.40 11.09
CA ALA A 33 -12.48 -6.15 10.15
C ALA A 33 -11.66 -7.06 9.20
N PHE A 34 -10.38 -6.73 8.99
CA PHE A 34 -9.48 -7.45 8.09
C PHE A 34 -8.33 -8.17 8.83
N SER A 35 -8.42 -8.32 10.15
CA SER A 35 -7.44 -9.07 10.94
C SER A 35 -7.27 -10.48 10.38
N GLY A 36 -6.03 -10.86 10.11
CA GLY A 36 -5.69 -12.16 9.54
C GLY A 36 -6.07 -12.35 8.07
N ARG A 37 -6.63 -11.35 7.39
CA ARG A 37 -7.06 -11.40 5.98
C ARG A 37 -6.15 -10.66 5.02
N LEU A 38 -5.19 -9.86 5.50
CA LEU A 38 -4.22 -9.18 4.66
C LEU A 38 -2.86 -9.88 4.70
N ALA A 39 -2.20 -9.97 3.55
CA ALA A 39 -0.82 -10.38 3.43
C ALA A 39 -0.08 -9.50 2.42
N PHE A 40 1.11 -9.04 2.79
CA PHE A 40 1.97 -8.21 1.95
C PHE A 40 3.22 -8.97 1.54
N VAL A 41 3.57 -8.92 0.26
CA VAL A 41 4.79 -9.52 -0.27
C VAL A 41 5.53 -8.58 -1.21
N SER A 42 6.86 -8.65 -1.17
CA SER A 42 7.74 -8.01 -2.15
C SER A 42 9.00 -8.85 -2.33
N ALA A 43 9.66 -8.74 -3.49
CA ALA A 43 10.87 -9.49 -3.79
C ALA A 43 12.17 -8.67 -3.52
N THR A 44 12.11 -7.57 -2.76
CA THR A 44 13.20 -6.57 -2.55
C THR A 44 14.59 -7.12 -2.23
N SER A 45 14.70 -8.34 -1.69
CA SER A 45 15.96 -8.99 -1.31
C SER A 45 16.26 -10.28 -2.08
N THR A 46 15.44 -10.66 -3.07
CA THR A 46 15.50 -11.95 -3.75
C THR A 46 15.03 -11.87 -5.20
N ASP A 47 15.47 -12.77 -6.08
CA ASP A 47 14.95 -12.83 -7.46
C ASP A 47 13.50 -13.39 -7.53
N GLY A 48 12.91 -13.80 -6.41
CA GLY A 48 11.53 -14.26 -6.32
C GLY A 48 11.16 -14.82 -4.95
N VAL A 49 9.87 -14.72 -4.61
CA VAL A 49 9.33 -15.15 -3.31
C VAL A 49 8.31 -16.27 -3.48
N ARG A 50 8.47 -17.36 -2.73
CA ARG A 50 7.52 -18.48 -2.72
C ARG A 50 6.47 -18.29 -1.63
N LEU A 51 5.22 -18.07 -2.02
CA LEU A 51 4.10 -17.99 -1.08
C LEU A 51 3.68 -19.39 -0.58
N THR A 52 3.81 -19.62 0.73
CA THR A 52 3.41 -20.88 1.36
C THR A 52 1.89 -21.06 1.36
N LYS A 53 1.41 -22.26 1.69
CA LYS A 53 -0.05 -22.51 1.80
C LYS A 53 -0.70 -21.67 2.91
N SER A 54 0.02 -21.42 4.02
CA SER A 54 -0.47 -20.58 5.11
C SER A 54 -0.58 -19.11 4.69
N PHE A 55 0.32 -18.64 3.83
CA PHE A 55 0.29 -17.27 3.29
C PHE A 55 -0.96 -16.99 2.46
N ARG A 56 -1.43 -18.00 1.71
CA ARG A 56 -2.49 -17.84 0.70
C ARG A 56 -3.89 -18.18 1.21
N ARG A 57 -4.02 -18.71 2.42
CA ARG A 57 -5.30 -19.24 2.90
C ARG A 57 -6.14 -18.10 3.47
N ASP A 58 -7.24 -17.81 2.79
CA ASP A 58 -8.28 -16.85 3.21
C ASP A 58 -7.76 -15.40 3.36
N ARG A 59 -6.74 -15.03 2.56
CA ARG A 59 -6.10 -13.71 2.57
C ARG A 59 -6.10 -13.05 1.20
N GLU A 60 -6.30 -11.74 1.20
CA GLU A 60 -5.94 -10.83 0.12
C GLU A 60 -4.42 -10.64 0.11
N ILE A 61 -3.82 -10.94 -1.04
CA ILE A 61 -2.36 -10.88 -1.22
C ILE A 61 -2.03 -9.60 -1.98
N ILE A 62 -1.44 -8.64 -1.26
CA ILE A 62 -0.98 -7.37 -1.81
C ILE A 62 0.49 -7.51 -2.19
N VAL A 63 0.80 -7.30 -3.47
CA VAL A 63 2.15 -7.38 -3.99
C VAL A 63 2.71 -5.96 -4.15
N LEU A 64 3.71 -5.61 -3.34
CA LEU A 64 4.35 -4.30 -3.41
C LEU A 64 5.57 -4.34 -4.33
N SER A 65 5.68 -3.37 -5.22
CA SER A 65 6.89 -3.20 -6.02
C SER A 65 8.06 -2.76 -5.13
N GLU A 66 9.19 -3.45 -5.24
CA GLU A 66 10.42 -3.12 -4.50
C GLU A 66 10.87 -1.67 -4.70
N ARG A 67 10.55 -1.09 -5.87
CA ARG A 67 10.94 0.26 -6.26
C ARG A 67 10.25 1.36 -5.44
N ILE A 68 9.13 1.05 -4.82
CA ILE A 68 8.42 1.98 -3.94
C ILE A 68 8.81 1.80 -2.48
N ILE A 69 9.45 0.68 -2.12
CA ILE A 69 9.89 0.46 -0.75
C ILE A 69 11.07 1.40 -0.47
N PRO A 70 11.01 2.22 0.60
CA PRO A 70 12.09 3.11 0.97
C PRO A 70 13.43 2.35 1.10
N ALA A 71 14.53 2.96 0.66
CA ALA A 71 15.83 2.28 0.60
C ALA A 71 16.67 2.44 1.88
N LYS A 72 16.39 3.43 2.73
CA LYS A 72 17.19 3.75 3.92
C LYS A 72 16.35 4.28 5.08
N PHE A 73 16.74 3.91 6.30
CA PHE A 73 16.43 4.65 7.52
C PHE A 73 16.92 6.10 7.36
N GLY A 74 16.01 7.05 7.12
CA GLY A 74 16.34 8.46 6.90
C GLY A 74 15.48 9.14 5.82
N ASP A 75 14.79 8.36 4.97
CA ASP A 75 13.62 8.88 4.27
C ASP A 75 12.49 8.96 5.30
N GLU A 76 12.50 10.02 6.10
CA GLU A 76 11.49 10.29 7.14
C GLU A 76 10.08 10.36 6.54
N GLU A 77 9.03 10.25 7.36
CA GLU A 77 7.62 10.29 6.94
C GLU A 77 7.22 11.56 6.17
N PHE A 78 8.06 12.60 6.20
CA PHE A 78 7.89 13.85 5.45
C PHE A 78 8.51 13.81 4.04
N HIS A 79 9.36 12.81 3.74
CA HIS A 79 9.98 12.66 2.43
C HIS A 79 8.94 12.26 1.38
N PRO A 80 8.87 12.91 0.21
CA PRO A 80 7.85 12.62 -0.79
C PRO A 80 7.83 11.15 -1.23
N GLY A 81 9.00 10.50 -1.30
CA GLY A 81 9.07 9.07 -1.62
C GLY A 81 8.41 8.18 -0.55
N TYR A 82 8.57 8.53 0.73
CA TYR A 82 7.96 7.79 1.84
C TYR A 82 6.45 8.03 1.91
N ARG A 83 6.02 9.28 1.71
CA ARG A 83 4.60 9.66 1.62
C ARG A 83 3.90 8.92 0.48
N TYR A 84 4.53 8.83 -0.69
CA TYR A 84 4.02 8.06 -1.82
C TYR A 84 3.97 6.55 -1.53
N PHE A 85 4.99 6.01 -0.86
CA PHE A 85 4.99 4.62 -0.42
C PHE A 85 3.78 4.31 0.49
N ILE A 86 3.55 5.12 1.53
CA ILE A 86 2.39 4.97 2.42
C ILE A 86 1.11 5.04 1.59
N PHE A 87 0.96 6.04 0.73
CA PHE A 87 -0.20 6.17 -0.13
C PHE A 87 -0.47 4.90 -0.96
N VAL A 88 0.55 4.31 -1.59
CA VAL A 88 0.37 3.07 -2.36
C VAL A 88 -0.07 1.92 -1.47
N VAL A 89 0.53 1.75 -0.28
CA VAL A 89 0.09 0.71 0.67
C VAL A 89 -1.39 0.90 1.02
N LEU A 90 -1.80 2.12 1.35
CA LEU A 90 -3.20 2.44 1.68
C LEU A 90 -4.15 2.23 0.50
N HIS A 91 -3.73 2.60 -0.71
CA HIS A 91 -4.49 2.42 -1.94
C HIS A 91 -4.77 0.94 -2.22
N GLU A 92 -3.76 0.07 -2.09
CA GLU A 92 -3.95 -1.37 -2.26
C GLU A 92 -4.79 -2.00 -1.14
N VAL A 93 -4.62 -1.53 0.10
CA VAL A 93 -5.52 -1.92 1.21
C VAL A 93 -6.96 -1.50 0.92
N ALA A 94 -7.18 -0.32 0.36
CA ALA A 94 -8.51 0.13 0.00
C ALA A 94 -9.15 -0.77 -1.08
N HIS A 95 -8.39 -1.19 -2.10
CA HIS A 95 -8.86 -2.20 -3.06
C HIS A 95 -9.28 -3.50 -2.37
N ALA A 96 -8.43 -4.05 -1.50
CA ALA A 96 -8.72 -5.26 -0.75
C ALA A 96 -9.94 -5.11 0.16
N CYS A 97 -10.10 -3.96 0.81
CA CYS A 97 -11.23 -3.69 1.70
C CYS A 97 -12.56 -3.53 0.98
N ARG A 98 -12.53 -3.15 -0.29
CA ARG A 98 -13.72 -2.95 -1.13
C ARG A 98 -14.07 -4.15 -2.00
N ASP A 99 -13.32 -5.25 -1.86
CA ASP A 99 -13.45 -6.44 -2.71
C ASP A 99 -13.44 -6.06 -4.20
N HIS A 100 -12.59 -5.07 -4.57
CA HIS A 100 -12.50 -4.57 -5.94
C HIS A 100 -11.98 -5.64 -6.90
N LEU A 101 -12.54 -5.63 -8.11
CA LEU A 101 -12.23 -6.62 -9.14
C LEU A 101 -10.97 -6.24 -9.92
N SER A 102 -10.27 -7.25 -10.45
CA SER A 102 -9.08 -7.07 -11.28
C SER A 102 -9.48 -6.59 -12.67
N PRO A 103 -8.99 -5.42 -13.12
CA PRO A 103 -9.24 -4.94 -14.48
C PRO A 103 -8.80 -5.92 -15.57
N SER A 104 -7.79 -6.74 -15.28
CA SER A 104 -7.18 -7.66 -16.25
C SER A 104 -7.87 -9.03 -16.32
N LEU A 105 -8.61 -9.44 -15.28
CA LEU A 105 -9.20 -10.77 -15.18
C LEU A 105 -10.73 -10.74 -15.19
N ASP A 106 -11.34 -9.67 -14.69
CA ASP A 106 -12.78 -9.60 -14.45
C ASP A 106 -13.55 -8.83 -15.53
N GLY A 107 -12.88 -8.43 -16.61
CA GLY A 107 -13.53 -7.88 -17.81
C GLY A 107 -14.23 -6.53 -17.60
N LEU A 108 -13.71 -5.72 -16.66
CA LEU A 108 -14.24 -4.40 -16.35
C LEU A 108 -14.16 -3.44 -17.55
N THR A 109 -15.15 -2.56 -17.66
CA THR A 109 -15.11 -1.41 -18.57
C THR A 109 -14.14 -0.34 -18.05
N ALA A 110 -13.67 0.53 -18.93
CA ALA A 110 -12.78 1.63 -18.53
C ALA A 110 -13.40 2.54 -17.45
N ALA A 111 -14.72 2.78 -17.50
CA ALA A 111 -15.43 3.59 -16.52
C ALA A 111 -15.53 2.92 -15.15
N GLU A 112 -15.67 1.58 -15.10
CA GLU A 112 -15.67 0.83 -13.84
C GLU A 112 -14.29 0.80 -13.21
N VAL A 113 -13.23 0.62 -14.01
CA VAL A 113 -11.84 0.73 -13.54
C VAL A 113 -11.61 2.11 -12.95
N GLU A 114 -11.95 3.18 -13.68
CA GLU A 114 -11.80 4.56 -13.19
C GLU A 114 -12.60 4.82 -11.89
N ALA A 115 -13.79 4.23 -11.76
CA ALA A 115 -14.59 4.35 -10.55
C ALA A 115 -13.91 3.66 -9.35
N GLN A 116 -13.40 2.44 -9.52
CA GLN A 116 -12.66 1.72 -8.47
C GLN A 116 -11.40 2.50 -8.05
N GLU A 117 -10.61 2.97 -9.02
CA GLU A 117 -9.37 3.74 -8.76
C GLU A 117 -9.65 5.05 -8.04
N ARG A 118 -10.73 5.76 -8.42
CA ARG A 118 -11.12 7.00 -7.74
C ARG A 118 -11.54 6.73 -6.29
N GLU A 119 -12.33 5.69 -6.06
CA GLU A 119 -12.75 5.34 -4.70
C GLU A 119 -11.56 4.97 -3.80
N THR A 120 -10.57 4.23 -4.33
CA THR A 120 -9.39 3.85 -3.57
C THR A 120 -8.42 5.01 -3.36
N ASP A 121 -8.22 5.88 -4.35
CA ASP A 121 -7.46 7.12 -4.19
C ASP A 121 -8.11 8.03 -3.11
N GLU A 122 -9.43 8.20 -3.13
CA GLU A 122 -10.18 8.98 -2.12
C GLU A 122 -10.02 8.42 -0.70
N LEU A 123 -10.13 7.09 -0.54
CA LEU A 123 -9.96 6.44 0.76
C LEU A 123 -8.52 6.52 1.26
N ALA A 124 -7.54 6.24 0.41
CA ALA A 124 -6.13 6.31 0.76
C ALA A 124 -5.72 7.72 1.18
N LEU A 125 -6.17 8.75 0.45
CA LEU A 125 -5.94 10.15 0.81
C LEU A 125 -6.62 10.52 2.13
N LYS A 126 -7.85 10.04 2.35
CA LYS A 126 -8.57 10.27 3.60
C LYS A 126 -7.80 9.71 4.79
N TRP A 127 -7.46 8.43 4.75
CA TRP A 127 -6.73 7.75 5.83
C TRP A 127 -5.37 8.39 6.08
N PHE A 128 -4.63 8.69 5.01
CA PHE A 128 -3.36 9.39 5.12
C PHE A 128 -3.51 10.73 5.86
N ASN A 129 -4.45 11.56 5.40
CA ASN A 129 -4.61 12.92 5.90
C ASN A 129 -5.21 12.99 7.30
N GLU A 130 -6.07 12.04 7.67
CA GLU A 130 -6.58 11.89 9.03
C GLU A 130 -5.41 11.60 10.01
N HIS A 131 -4.55 10.64 9.69
CA HIS A 131 -3.38 10.36 10.53
C HIS A 131 -2.37 11.53 10.53
N ALA A 132 -2.05 12.07 9.35
CA ALA A 132 -1.08 13.15 9.19
C ALA A 132 -1.48 14.42 9.95
N SER A 133 -2.78 14.74 9.98
CA SER A 133 -3.28 15.94 10.68
C SER A 133 -3.41 15.76 12.19
N THR A 134 -3.69 14.54 12.68
CA THR A 134 -3.96 14.27 14.10
C THR A 134 -2.73 13.86 14.89
N THR A 135 -1.80 13.14 14.26
CA THR A 135 -0.67 12.51 14.96
C THR A 135 0.65 13.19 14.61
N LEU A 136 0.87 13.48 13.33
CA LEU A 136 2.17 13.92 12.82
C LEU A 136 2.25 15.43 12.55
N PHE A 137 1.10 16.12 12.53
CA PHE A 137 0.96 17.53 12.16
C PHE A 137 1.62 17.88 10.80
N GLN A 138 1.56 16.97 9.83
CA GLN A 138 2.14 17.19 8.51
C GLN A 138 1.15 17.87 7.56
N PRO A 139 1.66 18.53 6.49
CA PRO A 139 0.81 18.95 5.38
C PRO A 139 0.05 17.77 4.77
N PRO A 140 -1.21 17.98 4.38
CA PRO A 140 -2.01 16.95 3.74
C PRO A 140 -1.35 16.53 2.42
N LEU A 141 -1.39 15.22 2.14
CA LEU A 141 -1.07 14.68 0.84
C LEU A 141 -2.18 15.07 -0.13
N THR A 142 -1.79 15.66 -1.26
CA THR A 142 -2.72 16.14 -2.28
C THR A 142 -2.75 15.21 -3.49
N VAL A 143 -3.87 15.21 -4.22
CA VAL A 143 -3.99 14.49 -5.50
C VAL A 143 -2.87 14.90 -6.47
N ALA A 144 -2.54 16.20 -6.56
CA ALA A 144 -1.49 16.68 -7.44
C ALA A 144 -0.10 16.13 -7.06
N GLU A 145 0.20 16.05 -5.77
CA GLU A 145 1.45 15.46 -5.26
C GLU A 145 1.52 13.96 -5.58
N VAL A 146 0.42 13.22 -5.38
CA VAL A 146 0.33 11.80 -5.74
C VAL A 146 0.57 11.59 -7.23
N GLU A 147 -0.09 12.35 -8.09
CA GLU A 147 0.07 12.24 -9.55
C GLU A 147 1.50 12.56 -10.00
N GLU A 148 2.12 13.60 -9.43
CA GLU A 148 3.53 13.92 -9.72
C GLU A 148 4.47 12.76 -9.34
N LEU A 149 4.26 12.15 -8.17
CA LEU A 149 5.09 11.06 -7.67
C LEU A 149 4.83 9.76 -8.44
N ARG A 150 3.57 9.49 -8.82
CA ARG A 150 3.16 8.37 -9.68
C ARG A 150 3.83 8.45 -11.05
N GLU A 151 3.87 9.63 -11.66
CA GLU A 151 4.56 9.84 -12.95
C GLU A 151 6.08 9.71 -12.83
N LYS A 152 6.69 10.26 -11.76
CA LYS A 152 8.13 10.04 -11.48
C LYS A 152 8.45 8.56 -11.30
N ALA A 153 7.61 7.81 -10.59
CA ALA A 153 7.77 6.37 -10.38
C ALA A 153 7.63 5.59 -11.70
N ARG A 154 6.72 6.00 -12.59
CA ARG A 154 6.54 5.43 -13.93
C ARG A 154 7.73 5.72 -14.84
N ALA A 155 8.25 6.95 -14.87
CA ALA A 155 9.39 7.33 -15.68
C ALA A 155 10.66 6.50 -15.35
N ARG A 156 10.85 6.16 -14.07
CA ARG A 156 11.93 5.25 -13.64
C ARG A 156 11.82 3.83 -14.20
N ARG A 157 10.64 3.40 -14.70
CA ARG A 157 10.42 2.07 -15.31
C ARG A 157 10.97 1.98 -16.74
N VAL A 158 11.14 3.10 -17.43
CA VAL A 158 11.53 3.15 -18.86
C VAL A 158 13.05 3.35 -19.02
N GLY A 159 13.75 3.75 -17.95
CA GLY A 159 15.18 4.10 -17.97
C GLY A 159 16.16 3.00 -17.57
N THR A 160 15.73 1.73 -17.52
CA THR A 160 16.57 0.54 -17.24
C THR A 160 16.54 -0.40 -18.43
#